data_AF-A0A0Q5EDQ1-F1
#
_entry.id   AF-A0A0Q5EDQ1-F1
#
_cell.length_a   1.000
_cell.length_b   1.000
_cell.length_c   1.000
_cell.angle_alpha   90.00
_cell.angle_beta   90.00
_cell.angle_gamma   90.00
#
_symmetry.space_group_name_H-M   'P 1'
#
loop_
_entity.id
_entity.type
_entity.pdbx_description
1 polymer ?
#
loop_
_entity_poly.entity_id
_entity_poly.type
_entity_poly.pdbx_seq_one_letter_code
_entity_poly.pdbx_strand_id
1 'polypeptide(L)'
;MFKLNSFRETVEAFAACSDDQALWRRYAWVYVQGDTALLDSRFYLGSNLDEDDERRVSDFGARYGLSSCLEAATFADVLSVQKRQQPHSSLEDYASALEHYVEQDAFMEVPGADNPKAAEPGLARELYAEYDLFLAECAPDQLSVAAREVSAVLGINIASALQGCRALPLCLGTRMTGDQCRQIEGRFSERSIPLQRVVHRSFPWQ
;
A
#
# COMPACT_ATOMS: atom_id res chain seq x y z
N MET A 1 -1.82 -21.34 -7.53
CA MET A 1 -0.45 -21.86 -7.82
C MET A 1 0.45 -21.24 -6.79
N PHE A 2 1.19 -22.06 -6.04
CA PHE A 2 2.07 -21.53 -5.00
C PHE A 2 3.30 -20.88 -5.63
N LYS A 3 3.63 -19.65 -5.21
CA LYS A 3 4.80 -18.90 -5.66
C LYS A 3 5.62 -18.53 -4.42
N LEU A 4 6.93 -18.78 -4.48
CA LEU A 4 7.87 -18.26 -3.50
C LEU A 4 8.35 -16.86 -3.92
N ASN A 5 8.39 -15.94 -2.96
CA ASN A 5 8.83 -14.57 -3.12
C ASN A 5 10.16 -14.37 -2.39
N SER A 6 11.00 -13.47 -2.90
CA SER A 6 12.08 -12.87 -2.11
C SER A 6 11.52 -11.98 -1.00
N PHE A 7 12.35 -11.59 -0.03
CA PHE A 7 11.94 -10.65 1.02
C PHE A 7 11.39 -9.33 0.44
N ARG A 8 12.09 -8.76 -0.55
CA ARG A 8 11.64 -7.57 -1.29
C ARG A 8 10.25 -7.76 -1.88
N GLU A 9 10.04 -8.83 -2.65
CA GLU A 9 8.75 -9.11 -3.29
C GLU A 9 7.63 -9.29 -2.25
N THR A 10 7.93 -9.88 -1.08
CA THR A 10 6.98 -10.02 0.03
C THR A 10 6.57 -8.66 0.58
N VAL A 11 7.54 -7.81 0.91
CA VAL A 11 7.30 -6.45 1.42
C VAL A 11 6.53 -5.61 0.39
N GLU A 12 6.89 -5.69 -0.89
CA GLU A 12 6.20 -5.00 -1.97
C GLU A 12 4.80 -5.54 -2.22
N ALA A 13 4.56 -6.85 -2.03
CA ALA A 13 3.22 -7.44 -2.14
C ALA A 13 2.26 -6.94 -1.06
N PHE A 14 2.77 -6.60 0.12
CA PHE A 14 2.00 -5.99 1.21
C PHE A 14 1.69 -4.52 0.89
N ALA A 15 2.71 -3.76 0.49
CA ALA A 15 2.54 -2.36 0.09
C ALA A 15 1.66 -2.16 -1.15
N ALA A 16 1.50 -3.18 -1.99
CA ALA A 16 0.60 -3.16 -3.14
C ALA A 16 -0.90 -3.23 -2.76
N CYS A 17 -1.24 -3.55 -1.50
CA CYS A 17 -2.61 -3.44 -0.99
C CYS A 17 -3.03 -1.97 -0.90
N SER A 18 -4.33 -1.69 -0.99
CA SER A 18 -4.87 -0.34 -0.87
C SER A 18 -5.00 0.14 0.58
N ASP A 19 -5.26 -0.79 1.50
CA ASP A 19 -5.41 -0.60 2.93
C ASP A 19 -5.31 -1.94 3.67
N ASP A 20 -5.46 -1.90 4.99
CA ASP A 20 -5.48 -3.09 5.83
C ASP A 20 -6.61 -4.05 5.43
N GLN A 21 -7.80 -3.55 5.10
CA GLN A 21 -8.91 -4.43 4.72
C GLN A 21 -8.60 -5.24 3.46
N ALA A 22 -7.93 -4.64 2.48
CA ALA A 22 -7.48 -5.32 1.27
C ALA A 22 -6.40 -6.37 1.59
N LEU A 23 -5.48 -6.07 2.50
CA LEU A 23 -4.47 -7.01 2.98
C LEU A 23 -5.11 -8.21 3.67
N TRP A 24 -6.00 -7.95 4.63
CA TRP A 24 -6.68 -8.97 5.42
C TRP A 24 -7.53 -9.90 4.56
N ARG A 25 -8.15 -9.40 3.49
CA ARG A 25 -8.89 -10.25 2.55
C ARG A 25 -7.98 -11.16 1.74
N ARG A 26 -6.72 -10.77 1.54
CA ARG A 26 -5.80 -11.39 0.60
C ARG A 26 -4.85 -12.38 1.26
N TYR A 27 -4.34 -12.08 2.44
CA TYR A 27 -3.30 -12.86 3.11
C TYR A 27 -3.68 -13.18 4.55
N ALA A 28 -3.39 -14.41 4.95
CA ALA A 28 -3.59 -14.91 6.31
C ALA A 28 -2.24 -15.03 7.05
N TRP A 29 -1.30 -15.75 6.45
CA TRP A 29 0.00 -16.08 7.05
C TRP A 29 1.17 -15.80 6.11
N VAL A 30 2.31 -15.47 6.72
CA VAL A 30 3.61 -15.41 6.06
C VAL A 30 4.42 -16.62 6.50
N TYR A 31 4.82 -17.44 5.54
CA TYR A 31 5.72 -18.55 5.75
C TYR A 31 7.10 -18.21 5.20
N VAL A 32 8.15 -18.67 5.86
CA VAL A 32 9.53 -18.41 5.50
C VAL A 32 10.31 -19.71 5.38
N GLN A 33 11.22 -19.78 4.42
CA GLN A 33 12.18 -20.86 4.30
C GLN A 33 13.19 -20.78 5.45
N GLY A 34 13.36 -21.88 6.17
CA GLY A 34 14.26 -21.95 7.33
C GLY A 34 15.75 -21.81 7.01
N ASP A 35 16.54 -21.65 8.08
CA ASP A 35 18.01 -21.71 8.13
C ASP A 35 18.80 -20.53 7.51
N THR A 36 18.14 -19.43 7.14
CA THR A 36 18.78 -18.20 6.66
C THR A 36 18.16 -16.94 7.25
N ALA A 37 18.92 -15.83 7.25
CA ALA A 37 18.40 -14.50 7.60
C ALA A 37 17.24 -14.12 6.68
N LEU A 38 16.25 -13.36 7.19
CA LEU A 38 15.01 -13.07 6.46
C LEU A 38 15.27 -12.43 5.09
N LEU A 39 16.32 -11.60 4.99
CA LEU A 39 16.68 -10.91 3.76
C LEU A 39 17.00 -11.89 2.60
N ASP A 40 17.66 -13.01 2.93
CA ASP A 40 18.11 -14.00 1.96
C ASP A 40 17.09 -15.13 1.75
N SER A 41 16.12 -15.26 2.66
CA SER A 41 15.10 -16.30 2.65
C SER A 41 14.10 -16.18 1.49
N ARG A 42 13.34 -17.26 1.30
CA ARG A 42 12.17 -17.30 0.41
C ARG A 42 10.90 -17.37 1.25
N PHE A 43 9.86 -16.72 0.74
CA PHE A 43 8.62 -16.53 1.46
C PHE A 43 7.45 -17.06 0.67
N TYR A 44 6.49 -17.62 1.38
CA TYR A 44 5.19 -17.93 0.82
C TYR A 44 4.13 -17.11 1.55
N LEU A 45 3.26 -16.44 0.78
CA LEU A 45 2.13 -15.68 1.31
C LEU A 45 0.89 -16.56 1.24
N GLY A 46 0.50 -17.13 2.37
CA GLY A 46 -0.73 -17.91 2.49
C GLY A 46 -1.93 -16.99 2.31
N SER A 47 -2.80 -17.28 1.35
CA SER A 47 -4.08 -16.58 1.23
C SER A 47 -5.11 -17.22 2.15
N ASN A 48 -6.16 -16.47 2.51
CA ASN A 48 -7.29 -17.04 3.28
C ASN A 48 -7.94 -18.25 2.59
N LEU A 49 -7.86 -18.34 1.25
CA LEU A 49 -8.39 -19.46 0.49
C LEU A 49 -7.49 -20.70 0.55
N ASP A 50 -6.19 -20.51 0.79
CA ASP A 50 -5.25 -21.63 0.93
C ASP A 50 -5.35 -22.26 2.32
N GLU A 51 -5.64 -21.47 3.36
CA GLU A 51 -5.85 -21.95 4.74
C GLU A 51 -7.01 -22.95 4.85
N ASP A 52 -8.01 -22.86 3.98
CA ASP A 52 -9.12 -23.83 3.92
C ASP A 52 -8.64 -25.25 3.51
N ASP A 53 -7.43 -25.39 2.96
CA ASP A 53 -6.80 -26.66 2.57
C ASP A 53 -5.46 -26.86 3.33
N GLU A 54 -5.56 -26.94 4.66
CA GLU A 54 -4.41 -27.09 5.59
C GLU A 54 -3.41 -28.18 5.16
N ARG A 55 -3.90 -29.31 4.63
CA ARG A 55 -3.05 -30.41 4.17
C ARG A 55 -2.17 -29.98 3.01
N ARG A 56 -2.74 -29.25 2.06
CA ARG A 56 -2.02 -28.78 0.89
C ARG A 56 -0.97 -27.73 1.26
N VAL A 57 -1.27 -26.85 2.22
CA VAL A 57 -0.29 -25.89 2.76
C VAL A 57 0.83 -26.63 3.49
N SER A 58 0.50 -27.65 4.30
CA SER A 58 1.48 -28.48 5.00
C SER A 58 2.41 -29.24 4.04
N ASP A 59 1.85 -29.89 3.01
CA ASP A 59 2.62 -30.62 1.99
C ASP A 59 3.54 -29.67 1.20
N PHE A 60 3.05 -28.46 0.90
CA PHE A 60 3.86 -27.44 0.26
C PHE A 60 4.99 -26.95 1.18
N GLY A 61 4.68 -26.71 2.45
CA GLY A 61 5.67 -26.30 3.44
C GLY A 61 6.78 -27.34 3.61
N ALA A 62 6.42 -28.60 3.77
CA ALA A 62 7.39 -29.70 3.86
C ALA A 62 8.28 -29.82 2.61
N ARG A 63 7.70 -29.62 1.42
CA ARG A 63 8.45 -29.67 0.15
C ARG A 63 9.51 -28.57 0.02
N TYR A 64 9.27 -27.39 0.57
CA TYR A 64 10.15 -26.22 0.41
C TYR A 64 10.86 -25.81 1.71
N GLY A 65 10.70 -26.57 2.80
CA GLY A 65 11.30 -26.25 4.10
C GLY A 65 10.75 -24.96 4.70
N LEU A 66 9.46 -24.71 4.53
CA LEU A 66 8.80 -23.51 5.04
C LEU A 66 8.27 -23.73 6.46
N SER A 67 8.44 -22.73 7.31
CA SER A 67 7.82 -22.62 8.63
C SER A 67 6.96 -21.35 8.72
N SER A 68 5.94 -21.37 9.57
CA SER A 68 5.16 -20.17 9.89
C SER A 68 6.08 -19.11 10.51
N CYS A 69 6.05 -17.89 9.95
CA CYS A 69 6.81 -16.76 10.46
C CYS A 69 5.92 -15.88 11.34
N LEU A 70 4.92 -15.22 10.73
CA LEU A 70 3.98 -14.30 11.38
C LEU A 70 2.63 -14.35 10.65
N GLU A 71 1.57 -13.96 11.34
CA GLU A 71 0.31 -13.59 10.68
C GLU A 71 0.57 -12.40 9.73
N ALA A 72 -0.16 -12.34 8.63
CA ALA A 72 -0.02 -11.25 7.67
C ALA A 72 -0.33 -9.88 8.30
N ALA A 73 -1.31 -9.80 9.21
CA ALA A 73 -1.59 -8.56 9.93
C ALA A 73 -0.39 -8.10 10.77
N THR A 74 0.18 -8.99 11.58
CA THR A 74 1.35 -8.70 12.42
C THR A 74 2.58 -8.33 11.59
N PHE A 75 2.82 -9.04 10.48
CA PHE A 75 3.90 -8.71 9.56
C PHE A 75 3.74 -7.27 9.01
N ALA A 76 2.52 -6.89 8.61
CA ALA A 76 2.21 -5.54 8.14
C ALA A 76 2.36 -4.48 9.24
N ASP A 77 2.00 -4.80 10.48
CA ASP A 77 2.16 -3.90 11.63
C ASP A 77 3.63 -3.59 11.89
N VAL A 78 4.51 -4.60 11.84
CA VAL A 78 5.96 -4.39 11.99
C VAL A 78 6.51 -3.47 10.89
N LEU A 79 6.12 -3.70 9.63
CA LEU A 79 6.50 -2.82 8.53
C LEU A 79 5.98 -1.39 8.72
N SER A 80 4.74 -1.23 9.18
CA SER A 80 4.12 0.08 9.40
C SER A 80 4.80 0.83 10.54
N VAL A 81 5.13 0.15 11.64
CA VAL A 81 5.90 0.71 12.74
C VAL A 81 7.28 1.14 12.24
N GLN A 82 8.04 0.26 11.58
CA GLN A 82 9.36 0.61 11.06
C GLN A 82 9.31 1.80 10.08
N LYS A 83 8.30 1.85 9.20
CA LYS A 83 8.08 2.96 8.26
C LYS A 83 7.85 4.29 8.98
N ARG A 84 6.99 4.30 10.00
CA ARG A 84 6.70 5.52 10.79
C ARG A 84 7.93 6.00 11.55
N GLN A 85 8.64 5.06 12.18
CA GLN A 85 9.86 5.37 12.92
C GLN A 85 10.97 5.89 11.99
N GLN A 86 11.15 5.27 10.81
CA GLN A 86 12.20 5.61 9.85
C GLN A 86 11.69 5.49 8.38
N PRO A 87 11.17 6.57 7.78
CA PRO A 87 10.59 6.54 6.43
C PRO A 87 11.54 6.13 5.29
N HIS A 88 12.85 6.28 5.50
CA HIS A 88 13.93 5.91 4.58
C HIS A 88 14.65 4.62 4.96
N SER A 89 14.05 3.80 5.84
CA SER A 89 14.55 2.46 6.13
C SER A 89 14.92 1.76 4.84
N SER A 90 16.07 1.08 4.86
CA SER A 90 16.50 0.16 3.81
C SER A 90 15.75 -1.16 3.92
N LEU A 91 15.93 -2.06 2.95
CA LEU A 91 15.30 -3.37 3.00
C LEU A 91 15.86 -4.20 4.18
N GLU A 92 17.14 -4.02 4.49
CA GLU A 92 17.85 -4.60 5.62
C GLU A 92 17.23 -4.16 6.96
N ASP A 93 16.90 -2.87 7.10
CA ASP A 93 16.26 -2.35 8.32
C ASP A 93 14.89 -2.99 8.57
N TYR A 94 14.11 -3.23 7.51
CA TYR A 94 12.84 -3.94 7.62
C TYR A 94 13.03 -5.42 7.97
N ALA A 95 14.04 -6.09 7.42
CA ALA A 95 14.36 -7.46 7.78
C ALA A 95 14.74 -7.56 9.28
N SER A 96 15.60 -6.66 9.77
CA SER A 96 15.99 -6.62 11.17
C SER A 96 14.82 -6.32 12.11
N ALA A 97 13.90 -5.42 11.73
CA ALA A 97 12.70 -5.15 12.51
C ALA A 97 11.79 -6.38 12.65
N LEU A 98 11.65 -7.16 11.58
CA LEU A 98 10.87 -8.41 11.59
C LEU A 98 11.55 -9.53 12.37
N GLU A 99 12.86 -9.71 12.20
CA GLU A 99 13.65 -10.67 12.99
C GLU A 99 13.53 -10.38 14.48
N HIS A 100 13.69 -9.11 14.86
CA HIS A 100 13.50 -8.67 16.24
C HIS A 100 12.09 -8.98 16.76
N TYR A 101 11.06 -8.70 15.98
CA TYR A 101 9.69 -9.00 16.40
C TYR A 101 9.46 -10.51 16.57
N VAL A 102 9.97 -11.34 15.65
CA VAL A 102 9.87 -12.80 15.75
C VAL A 102 10.58 -13.33 17.00
N GLU A 103 11.72 -12.75 17.37
CA GLU A 103 12.50 -13.19 18.53
C GLU A 103 11.96 -12.66 19.87
N GLN A 104 11.47 -11.43 19.90
CA GLN A 104 11.16 -10.71 21.14
C GLN A 104 9.65 -10.49 21.36
N ASP A 105 8.82 -10.79 20.37
CA ASP A 105 7.37 -10.48 20.35
C ASP A 105 7.09 -9.01 20.72
N ALA A 106 7.96 -8.12 20.22
CA ALA A 106 7.94 -6.69 20.53
C ALA A 106 8.43 -5.88 19.33
N PHE A 107 7.91 -4.68 19.17
CA PHE A 107 8.39 -3.76 18.14
C PHE A 107 9.79 -3.25 18.49
N MET A 108 10.67 -3.26 17.49
CA MET A 108 11.98 -2.63 17.64
C MET A 108 11.82 -1.13 17.88
N GLU A 109 12.44 -0.62 18.94
CA GLU A 109 12.45 0.80 19.26
C GLU A 109 13.64 1.50 18.61
N VAL A 110 13.37 2.51 17.79
CA VAL A 110 14.39 3.43 17.28
C VAL A 110 14.41 4.70 18.15
N PRO A 111 15.58 5.11 18.68
CA PRO A 111 15.73 6.36 19.41
C PRO A 111 15.22 7.58 18.60
N GLY A 112 14.32 8.36 19.21
CA GLY A 112 13.77 9.58 18.61
C GLY A 112 12.60 9.37 17.64
N ALA A 113 12.06 8.14 17.56
CA ALA A 113 10.92 7.80 16.73
C ALA A 113 9.58 8.44 17.16
N ASP A 114 9.44 8.84 18.43
CA ASP A 114 8.21 9.46 18.95
C ASP A 114 7.95 10.88 18.39
N ASN A 115 8.91 11.46 17.67
CA ASN A 115 8.73 12.75 17.05
C ASN A 115 7.96 12.60 15.73
N PRO A 116 6.77 13.23 15.59
CA PRO A 116 6.02 13.16 14.35
C PRO A 116 6.86 13.74 13.21
N LYS A 117 7.22 12.88 12.25
CA LYS A 117 7.94 13.29 11.05
C LYS A 117 6.96 13.91 10.06
N ALA A 118 7.36 15.02 9.46
CA ALA A 118 6.56 15.62 8.40
C ALA A 118 6.42 14.64 7.23
N ALA A 119 5.25 14.62 6.59
CA ALA A 119 5.04 13.83 5.39
C ALA A 119 6.04 14.26 4.32
N GLU A 120 6.84 13.32 3.86
CA GLU A 120 7.86 13.63 2.87
C GLU A 120 7.28 13.68 1.45
N PRO A 121 7.83 14.54 0.57
CA PRO A 121 7.44 14.57 -0.83
C PRO A 121 7.72 13.22 -1.51
N GLY A 122 6.70 12.66 -2.15
CA GLY A 122 6.81 11.43 -2.95
C GLY A 122 6.84 10.13 -2.14
N LEU A 123 6.85 10.18 -0.81
CA LEU A 123 6.70 9.00 0.04
C LEU A 123 5.35 9.00 0.73
N ALA A 124 4.72 7.83 0.79
CA ALA A 124 3.53 7.62 1.59
C ALA A 124 3.85 7.78 3.09
N ARG A 125 2.84 8.23 3.84
CA ARG A 125 2.95 8.38 5.30
C ARG A 125 3.03 7.02 6.01
N GLU A 126 2.34 6.03 5.48
CA GLU A 126 2.20 4.69 6.04
C GLU A 126 2.68 3.62 5.04
N LEU A 127 2.35 2.36 5.30
CA LEU A 127 2.78 1.22 4.49
C LEU A 127 2.25 1.22 3.05
N TYR A 128 1.05 1.75 2.81
CA TYR A 128 0.39 1.70 1.50
C TYR A 128 0.65 2.95 0.68
N ALA A 129 0.75 2.80 -0.65
CA ALA A 129 0.94 3.94 -1.53
C ALA A 129 -0.26 4.91 -1.46
N GLU A 130 0.04 6.20 -1.44
CA GLU A 130 -0.96 7.26 -1.44
C GLU A 130 -0.97 8.01 -2.78
N TYR A 131 -2.09 8.64 -3.12
CA TYR A 131 -2.26 9.29 -4.40
C TYR A 131 -2.87 10.69 -4.24
N ASP A 132 -2.28 11.67 -4.92
CA ASP A 132 -2.95 12.94 -5.20
C ASP A 132 -3.50 12.89 -6.61
N LEU A 133 -4.72 13.40 -6.79
CA LEU A 133 -5.42 13.33 -8.06
C LEU A 133 -5.89 14.72 -8.46
N PHE A 134 -5.63 15.09 -9.70
CA PHE A 134 -5.89 16.41 -10.24
C PHE A 134 -6.63 16.31 -11.56
N LEU A 135 -7.60 17.21 -11.75
CA LEU A 135 -8.04 17.59 -13.09
C LEU A 135 -7.02 18.63 -13.60
N ALA A 136 -6.10 18.21 -14.47
CA ALA A 136 -5.03 19.07 -14.97
C ALA A 136 -5.48 19.93 -16.16
N GLU A 137 -6.32 19.35 -17.01
CA GLU A 137 -6.83 19.97 -18.23
C GLU A 137 -8.31 19.59 -18.41
N CYS A 138 -9.08 20.50 -19.00
CA CYS A 138 -10.49 20.27 -19.30
C CYS A 138 -10.82 20.98 -20.61
N ALA A 139 -11.28 20.23 -21.60
CA ALA A 139 -11.72 20.81 -22.86
C ALA A 139 -12.98 21.68 -22.64
N PRO A 140 -13.13 22.82 -23.34
CA PRO A 140 -14.26 23.73 -23.11
C PRO A 140 -15.64 23.08 -23.32
N ASP A 141 -15.74 22.13 -24.25
CA ASP A 141 -16.94 21.34 -24.54
C ASP A 141 -17.27 20.31 -23.45
N GLN A 142 -16.27 19.87 -22.68
CA GLN A 142 -16.43 18.96 -21.54
C GLN A 142 -16.68 19.68 -20.21
N LEU A 143 -16.55 21.01 -20.15
CA LEU A 143 -16.54 21.79 -18.90
C LEU A 143 -17.74 21.51 -17.98
N SER A 144 -18.95 21.40 -18.55
CA SER A 144 -20.16 21.13 -17.78
C SER A 144 -20.24 19.69 -17.27
N VAL A 145 -19.67 18.73 -18.01
CA VAL A 145 -19.58 17.33 -17.59
C VAL A 145 -18.54 17.19 -16.48
N ALA A 146 -17.34 17.75 -16.69
CA ALA A 146 -16.27 17.78 -15.69
C ALA A 146 -16.74 18.40 -14.37
N ALA A 147 -17.44 19.54 -14.42
CA ALA A 147 -17.93 20.19 -13.21
C ALA A 147 -18.95 19.35 -12.44
N ARG A 148 -19.77 18.52 -13.10
CA ARG A 148 -20.70 17.61 -12.41
C ARG A 148 -19.94 16.51 -11.67
N GLU A 149 -18.94 15.91 -12.31
CA GLU A 149 -18.11 14.90 -11.65
C GLU A 149 -17.29 15.50 -10.50
N VAL A 150 -16.70 16.68 -10.70
CA VAL A 150 -16.01 17.44 -9.64
C VAL A 150 -16.94 17.75 -8.47
N SER A 151 -18.16 18.20 -8.75
CA SER A 151 -19.18 18.48 -7.72
C SER A 151 -19.51 17.23 -6.91
N ALA A 152 -19.66 16.08 -7.58
CA ALA A 152 -19.95 14.81 -6.92
C ALA A 152 -18.76 14.29 -6.08
N VAL A 153 -17.53 14.42 -6.58
CA VAL A 153 -16.31 13.95 -5.90
C VAL A 153 -15.97 14.82 -4.69
N LEU A 154 -16.00 16.14 -4.85
CA LEU A 154 -15.65 17.09 -3.79
C LEU A 154 -16.82 17.42 -2.85
N GLY A 155 -18.04 16.99 -3.17
CA GLY A 155 -19.24 17.31 -2.39
C GLY A 155 -19.58 18.81 -2.40
N ILE A 156 -19.14 19.54 -3.43
CA ILE A 156 -19.36 21.00 -3.58
C ILE A 156 -20.50 21.31 -4.55
N ASN A 157 -21.05 22.51 -4.51
CA ASN A 157 -22.07 22.93 -5.47
C ASN A 157 -21.50 23.05 -6.90
N ILE A 158 -22.37 22.92 -7.90
CA ILE A 158 -21.99 22.92 -9.32
C ILE A 158 -21.32 24.23 -9.78
N ALA A 159 -21.70 25.37 -9.22
CA ALA A 159 -21.11 26.66 -9.57
C ALA A 159 -19.64 26.75 -9.11
N SER A 160 -19.35 26.26 -7.91
CA SER A 160 -17.98 26.18 -7.37
C SER A 160 -17.15 25.18 -8.15
N ALA A 161 -17.73 24.03 -8.53
CA ALA A 161 -17.08 23.06 -9.39
C ALA A 161 -16.75 23.62 -10.78
N LEU A 162 -17.68 24.37 -11.39
CA LEU A 162 -17.45 25.07 -12.66
C LEU A 162 -16.33 26.10 -12.56
N GLN A 163 -16.28 26.86 -11.46
CA GLN A 163 -15.20 27.80 -11.21
C GLN A 163 -13.85 27.07 -11.07
N GLY A 164 -13.82 25.96 -10.32
CA GLY A 164 -12.63 25.13 -10.18
C GLY A 164 -12.15 24.56 -11.52
N CYS A 165 -13.06 24.06 -12.36
CA CYS A 165 -12.73 23.53 -13.69
C CYS A 165 -12.20 24.61 -14.66
N ARG A 166 -12.45 25.90 -14.38
CA ARG A 166 -11.88 27.04 -15.13
C ARG A 166 -10.53 27.51 -14.57
N ALA A 167 -10.19 27.11 -13.35
CA ALA A 167 -8.99 27.51 -12.62
C ALA A 167 -8.07 26.30 -12.36
N LEU A 168 -7.71 25.61 -13.44
CA LEU A 168 -6.89 24.40 -13.40
C LEU A 168 -5.42 24.69 -13.03
N PRO A 169 -4.68 23.72 -12.46
CA PRO A 169 -5.13 22.37 -12.09
C PRO A 169 -6.02 22.37 -10.85
N LEU A 170 -7.09 21.56 -10.86
CA LEU A 170 -8.00 21.40 -9.73
C LEU A 170 -7.69 20.10 -8.98
N CYS A 171 -7.40 20.20 -7.69
CA CYS A 171 -7.21 19.04 -6.82
C CYS A 171 -8.55 18.34 -6.53
N LEU A 172 -8.64 17.06 -6.86
CA LEU A 172 -9.79 16.19 -6.59
C LEU A 172 -9.65 15.43 -5.28
N GLY A 173 -8.41 15.28 -4.80
CA GLY A 173 -8.10 14.69 -3.51
C GLY A 173 -6.59 14.61 -3.30
N THR A 174 -6.19 14.59 -2.03
CA THR A 174 -4.79 14.46 -1.63
C THR A 174 -4.62 13.25 -0.72
N ARG A 175 -3.48 12.58 -0.83
CA ARG A 175 -3.06 11.47 0.02
C ARG A 175 -4.14 10.39 0.16
N MET A 176 -4.80 10.08 -0.95
CA MET A 176 -5.89 9.10 -1.01
C MET A 176 -5.36 7.67 -1.10
N THR A 177 -6.17 6.70 -0.67
CA THR A 177 -5.86 5.28 -0.89
C THR A 177 -5.97 4.91 -2.36
N GLY A 178 -5.36 3.77 -2.73
CA GLY A 178 -5.46 3.25 -4.10
C GLY A 178 -6.89 2.99 -4.58
N ASP A 179 -7.78 2.54 -3.68
CA ASP A 179 -9.19 2.30 -4.03
C ASP A 179 -9.96 3.59 -4.28
N GLN A 180 -9.78 4.60 -3.42
CA GLN A 180 -10.37 5.92 -3.60
C GLN A 180 -9.92 6.56 -4.92
N CYS A 181 -8.61 6.49 -5.20
CA CYS A 181 -8.03 6.99 -6.46
C CYS A 181 -8.66 6.30 -7.67
N ARG A 182 -8.70 4.95 -7.68
CA ARG A 182 -9.29 4.18 -8.79
C ARG A 182 -10.77 4.48 -9.00
N GLN A 183 -11.53 4.66 -7.91
CA GLN A 183 -12.95 5.00 -7.98
C GLN A 183 -13.17 6.33 -8.69
N ILE A 184 -12.37 7.36 -8.36
CA ILE A 184 -12.47 8.67 -9.01
C ILE A 184 -11.96 8.59 -10.45
N GLU A 185 -10.83 7.94 -10.70
CA GLU A 185 -10.30 7.73 -12.06
C GLU A 185 -11.33 7.04 -12.97
N GLY A 186 -12.03 6.02 -12.48
CA GLY A 186 -13.10 5.33 -13.21
C GLY A 186 -14.22 6.28 -13.64
N ARG A 187 -14.71 7.13 -12.73
CA ARG A 187 -15.77 8.11 -13.03
C ARG A 187 -15.41 9.08 -14.15
N PHE A 188 -14.18 9.60 -14.14
CA PHE A 188 -13.72 10.54 -15.16
C PHE A 188 -13.38 9.83 -16.48
N SER A 189 -12.83 8.61 -16.41
CA SER A 189 -12.51 7.79 -17.58
C SER A 189 -13.76 7.41 -18.39
N GLU A 190 -14.88 7.11 -17.72
CA GLU A 190 -16.18 6.89 -18.38
C GLU A 190 -16.67 8.09 -19.21
N ARG A 191 -16.13 9.28 -18.94
CA ARG A 191 -16.44 10.53 -19.65
C ARG A 191 -15.31 10.99 -20.57
N SER A 192 -14.25 10.18 -20.72
CA SER A 192 -13.05 10.53 -21.49
C SER A 192 -12.43 11.85 -21.01
N ILE A 193 -12.44 12.10 -19.70
CA ILE A 193 -11.80 13.26 -19.08
C ILE A 193 -10.50 12.76 -18.44
N PRO A 194 -9.33 13.18 -18.92
CA PRO A 194 -8.06 12.74 -18.36
C PRO A 194 -7.82 13.35 -16.97
N LEU A 195 -7.29 12.54 -16.07
CA LEU A 195 -6.81 13.00 -14.76
C LEU A 195 -5.30 12.84 -14.68
N GLN A 196 -4.66 13.73 -13.92
CA GLN A 196 -3.27 13.62 -13.56
C GLN A 196 -3.14 13.06 -12.14
N ARG A 197 -2.32 12.03 -11.99
CA ARG A 197 -2.03 11.38 -10.72
C ARG A 197 -0.61 11.64 -10.28
N VAL A 198 -0.43 11.99 -9.01
CA VAL A 198 0.86 11.99 -8.33
C VAL A 198 0.88 10.82 -7.35
N VAL A 199 1.91 9.99 -7.43
CA VAL A 199 2.06 8.80 -6.59
C VAL A 199 3.03 9.10 -5.45
N HIS A 200 2.63 8.76 -4.24
CA HIS A 200 3.48 8.70 -3.06
C HIS A 200 3.75 7.24 -2.77
N ARG A 201 4.96 6.78 -3.12
CA ARG A 201 5.34 5.37 -3.01
C ARG A 201 5.51 4.94 -1.54
N SER A 202 5.21 3.69 -1.24
CA SER A 202 5.36 3.12 0.10
C SER A 202 6.82 3.16 0.57
N PHE A 203 7.75 2.79 -0.31
CA PHE A 203 9.16 2.65 0.04
C PHE A 203 10.08 3.47 -0.87
N PRO A 204 11.23 3.94 -0.37
CA PRO A 204 12.15 4.79 -1.14
C PRO A 204 12.81 4.09 -2.34
N TRP A 205 12.81 2.76 -2.37
CA TRP A 205 13.44 1.95 -3.42
C TRP A 205 12.48 1.53 -4.55
N GLN A 206 11.20 1.91 -4.48
CA GLN A 206 10.19 1.66 -5.52
C GLN A 206 10.22 2.71 -6.64
#